data_AF-A0A229NTK4-F1
#
_entry.id   AF-A0A229NTK4-F1
#
_cell.length_a   1.000
_cell.length_b   1.000
_cell.length_c   1.000
_cell.angle_alpha   90.00
_cell.angle_beta   90.00
_cell.angle_gamma   90.00
#
_symmetry.space_group_name_H-M   'P 1'
#
loop_
_entity.id
_entity.type
_entity.pdbx_description
1 polymer ?
#
loop_
_entity_poly.entity_id
_entity_poly.type
_entity_poly.pdbx_seq_one_letter_code
_entity_poly.pdbx_strand_id
1 'polypeptide(L)'
;MKLFESVLSARLCAILFFVLLFVIHDGLAEAEGPNPALGESRISLNGTWKFATDSTDIGVSEQWFTPSYDVSSWDSLKVPGNWDTQNEYSEYKGTAWYQRTFAIPADMQGAPVRLNFGAVSYVSSVWVNGVKIVSDHKGSYGAFEADLIHKPDGTPLLDSAGQSLLKLQCPEHCRS
;
A
#
# COMPACT_ATOMS: atom_id res chain seq x y z
N MET A 1 -51.18 -0.48 -40.82
CA MET A 1 -50.78 -1.53 -39.85
C MET A 1 -49.51 -2.22 -40.37
N LYS A 2 -48.34 -1.58 -40.24
CA LYS A 2 -47.00 -2.14 -40.57
C LYS A 2 -45.83 -1.20 -40.19
N LEU A 3 -46.02 -0.30 -39.22
CA LEU A 3 -45.00 0.69 -38.80
C LEU A 3 -44.80 0.76 -37.28
N PHE A 4 -45.32 -0.19 -36.51
CA PHE A 4 -45.18 -0.23 -35.05
C PHE A 4 -44.32 -1.39 -34.53
N GLU A 5 -43.91 -2.32 -35.39
CA GLU A 5 -43.17 -3.52 -34.98
C GLU A 5 -41.64 -3.38 -35.03
N SER A 6 -41.10 -2.38 -35.75
CA SER A 6 -39.64 -2.28 -35.94
C SER A 6 -38.89 -1.56 -34.80
N VAL A 7 -39.60 -0.88 -33.89
CA VAL A 7 -38.97 -0.11 -32.80
C VAL A 7 -38.79 -0.95 -31.53
N LEU A 8 -39.51 -2.07 -31.41
CA LEU A 8 -39.45 -2.94 -30.23
C LEU A 8 -38.24 -3.88 -30.24
N SER A 9 -37.81 -4.34 -31.42
CA SER A 9 -36.62 -5.20 -31.60
C SER A 9 -35.30 -4.47 -31.27
N ALA A 10 -35.21 -3.17 -31.55
CA ALA A 10 -33.99 -2.41 -31.34
C ALA A 10 -33.73 -2.01 -29.86
N ARG A 11 -34.76 -2.02 -29.00
CA ARG A 11 -34.63 -1.60 -27.58
C ARG A 11 -34.31 -2.74 -26.63
N LEU A 12 -34.57 -3.99 -27.02
CA LEU A 12 -34.18 -5.19 -26.26
C LEU A 12 -32.68 -5.50 -26.38
N CYS A 13 -32.05 -5.14 -27.50
CA CYS A 13 -30.61 -5.38 -27.72
C CYS A 13 -29.70 -4.43 -26.92
N ALA A 14 -30.12 -3.18 -26.70
CA ALA A 14 -29.31 -2.18 -26.00
C ALA A 14 -29.22 -2.41 -24.49
N ILE A 15 -30.23 -3.03 -23.87
CA ILE A 15 -30.26 -3.28 -22.42
C ILE A 15 -29.37 -4.49 -22.06
N LEU A 16 -29.27 -5.49 -22.93
CA LEU A 16 -28.38 -6.64 -22.74
C LEU A 16 -26.89 -6.27 -22.83
N PHE A 17 -26.54 -5.16 -23.50
CA PHE A 17 -25.16 -4.67 -23.57
C PHE A 17 -24.74 -3.91 -22.30
N PHE A 18 -25.68 -3.25 -21.61
CA PHE A 18 -25.38 -2.45 -20.42
C PHE A 18 -25.22 -3.31 -19.14
N VAL A 19 -25.92 -4.45 -19.07
CA VAL A 19 -25.79 -5.37 -17.92
C VAL A 19 -24.50 -6.19 -17.98
N LEU A 20 -23.93 -6.40 -19.18
CA LEU A 20 -22.65 -7.11 -19.31
C LEU A 20 -21.42 -6.27 -18.96
N LEU A 21 -21.52 -4.93 -18.99
CA LEU A 21 -20.43 -4.03 -18.59
C LEU A 21 -20.31 -3.84 -17.07
N PHE A 22 -21.34 -4.22 -16.29
CA PHE A 22 -21.33 -4.09 -14.83
C PHE A 22 -20.76 -5.32 -14.10
N VAL A 23 -20.47 -6.41 -14.79
CA VAL A 23 -20.00 -7.67 -14.18
C VAL A 23 -18.47 -7.79 -14.18
N ILE A 24 -17.75 -6.87 -14.83
CA ILE A 24 -16.30 -6.73 -14.63
C ILE A 24 -16.07 -5.84 -13.41
N HIS A 25 -16.58 -6.26 -12.25
CA HIS A 25 -15.95 -5.84 -11.00
C HIS A 25 -14.64 -6.62 -10.99
N ASP A 26 -13.58 -5.95 -11.43
CA ASP A 26 -12.21 -6.42 -11.37
C ASP A 26 -11.95 -7.11 -10.03
N GLY A 27 -12.09 -8.44 -10.03
CA GLY A 27 -11.47 -9.31 -9.05
C GLY A 27 -9.99 -9.33 -9.36
N LEU A 28 -9.30 -8.23 -9.06
CA LEU A 28 -7.86 -8.27 -8.86
C LEU A 28 -7.66 -9.13 -7.63
N ALA A 29 -7.37 -10.41 -7.85
CA ALA A 29 -6.86 -11.29 -6.82
C ALA A 29 -5.64 -10.58 -6.20
N GLU A 30 -5.77 -10.17 -4.94
CA GLU A 30 -4.66 -9.62 -4.19
C GLU A 30 -3.55 -10.68 -4.17
N ALA A 31 -2.30 -10.25 -4.34
CA ALA A 31 -1.16 -11.14 -4.15
C ALA A 31 -1.10 -11.51 -2.66
N GLU A 32 -1.81 -12.57 -2.28
CA GLU A 32 -1.71 -13.18 -0.97
C GLU A 32 -0.30 -13.76 -0.82
N GLY A 33 0.45 -13.29 0.17
CA GLY A 33 1.78 -13.81 0.49
C GLY A 33 1.74 -15.31 0.86
N PRO A 34 2.90 -15.95 1.12
CA PRO A 34 2.94 -17.36 1.51
C PRO A 34 2.06 -17.61 2.75
N ASN A 35 1.34 -18.74 2.79
CA ASN A 35 0.45 -19.10 3.89
C ASN A 35 1.18 -19.02 5.25
N PRO A 36 0.54 -18.47 6.31
CA PRO A 36 1.10 -18.50 7.66
C PRO A 36 1.46 -19.92 8.09
N ALA A 37 2.57 -20.05 8.82
CA ALA A 37 2.85 -21.29 9.53
C ALA A 37 1.73 -21.55 10.55
N LEU A 38 1.48 -22.82 10.90
CA LEU A 38 0.43 -23.18 11.87
C LEU A 38 0.68 -22.44 13.20
N GLY A 39 -0.23 -21.54 13.56
CA GLY A 39 -0.16 -20.71 14.77
C GLY A 39 0.27 -19.25 14.56
N GLU A 40 0.61 -18.84 13.34
CA GLU A 40 0.85 -17.42 13.02
C GLU A 40 -0.45 -16.69 12.68
N SER A 41 -0.82 -15.70 13.48
CA SER A 41 -1.84 -14.72 13.09
C SER A 41 -1.23 -13.70 12.12
N ARG A 42 -1.95 -13.33 11.07
CA ARG A 42 -1.51 -12.31 10.08
C ARG A 42 -2.59 -11.26 9.85
N ILE A 43 -2.14 -10.02 9.65
CA ILE A 43 -2.98 -8.93 9.15
C ILE A 43 -2.40 -8.41 7.84
N SER A 44 -3.25 -8.24 6.83
CA SER A 44 -2.83 -7.61 5.59
C SER A 44 -2.76 -6.10 5.76
N LEU A 45 -1.69 -5.50 5.22
CA LEU A 45 -1.56 -4.05 5.04
C LEU A 45 -1.84 -3.62 3.60
N ASN A 46 -2.43 -4.49 2.76
CA ASN A 46 -2.90 -4.12 1.42
C ASN A 46 -4.07 -3.13 1.49
N GLY A 47 -4.25 -2.33 0.45
CA GLY A 47 -5.34 -1.37 0.32
C GLY A 47 -4.83 0.02 -0.06
N THR A 48 -5.49 1.06 0.43
CA THR A 48 -5.14 2.44 0.09
C THR A 48 -4.10 2.99 1.04
N TRP A 49 -3.01 3.54 0.50
CA TRP A 49 -1.93 4.22 1.22
C TRP A 49 -1.85 5.67 0.78
N LYS A 50 -1.42 6.56 1.69
CA LYS A 50 -1.04 7.93 1.32
C LYS A 50 0.24 7.90 0.50
N PHE A 51 0.34 8.77 -0.51
CA PHE A 51 1.45 8.79 -1.45
C PHE A 51 1.91 10.22 -1.76
N ALA A 52 3.21 10.45 -1.80
CA ALA A 52 3.80 11.70 -2.27
C ALA A 52 5.12 11.44 -3.01
N THR A 53 5.36 12.22 -4.06
CA THR A 53 6.64 12.30 -4.74
C THR A 53 7.59 13.24 -3.99
N ASP A 54 8.86 12.89 -3.93
CA ASP A 54 9.94 13.66 -3.31
C ASP A 54 11.02 13.96 -4.37
N SER A 55 10.64 14.77 -5.36
CA SER A 55 11.49 15.11 -6.52
C SER A 55 12.79 15.84 -6.15
N THR A 56 12.86 16.41 -4.94
CA THR A 56 14.01 17.17 -4.44
C THR A 56 14.77 16.44 -3.34
N ASP A 57 14.38 15.21 -3.01
CA ASP A 57 14.98 14.36 -1.96
C ASP A 57 15.10 15.07 -0.59
N ILE A 58 14.04 15.80 -0.21
CA ILE A 58 13.97 16.57 1.04
C ILE A 58 13.22 15.84 2.15
N GLY A 59 12.53 14.74 1.85
CA GLY A 59 11.63 14.11 2.81
C GLY A 59 12.33 13.62 4.08
N VAL A 60 13.59 13.18 4.00
CA VAL A 60 14.37 12.83 5.18
C VAL A 60 14.80 14.07 5.97
N SER A 61 15.26 15.13 5.29
CA SER A 61 15.75 16.34 5.96
C SER A 61 14.61 17.13 6.62
N GLU A 62 13.42 17.12 6.01
CA GLU A 62 12.18 17.69 6.55
C GLU A 62 11.39 16.74 7.45
N GLN A 63 11.95 15.56 7.75
CA GLN A 63 11.39 14.61 8.70
C GLN A 63 9.97 14.11 8.36
N TRP A 64 9.70 13.90 7.06
CA TRP A 64 8.44 13.36 6.57
C TRP A 64 8.12 12.00 7.18
N PHE A 65 9.11 11.25 7.71
CA PHE A 65 8.91 9.98 8.40
C PHE A 65 8.26 10.09 9.80
N THR A 66 8.13 11.29 10.37
CA THR A 66 7.61 11.47 11.73
C THR A 66 6.08 11.32 11.80
N PRO A 67 5.51 10.93 12.96
CA PRO A 67 4.06 10.89 13.16
C PRO A 67 3.35 12.24 13.09
N SER A 68 4.06 13.32 13.42
CA SER A 68 3.53 14.68 13.41
C SER A 68 3.52 15.34 12.04
N TYR A 69 4.20 14.75 11.05
CA TYR A 69 4.23 15.33 9.70
C TYR A 69 2.86 15.22 9.03
N ASP A 70 2.33 16.36 8.59
CA ASP A 70 1.02 16.43 7.94
C ASP A 70 1.08 15.83 6.52
N VAL A 71 0.24 14.84 6.28
CA VAL A 71 0.09 14.14 5.00
C VAL A 71 -1.29 14.38 4.38
N SER A 72 -2.02 15.38 4.87
CA SER A 72 -3.37 15.70 4.38
C SER A 72 -3.38 16.03 2.88
N SER A 73 -2.31 16.67 2.39
CA SER A 73 -2.09 17.01 0.99
C SER A 73 -1.57 15.86 0.12
N TRP A 74 -1.19 14.73 0.73
CA TRP A 74 -0.69 13.58 -0.03
C TRP A 74 -1.83 12.89 -0.77
N ASP A 75 -1.51 12.44 -1.97
CA ASP A 75 -2.38 11.63 -2.81
C ASP A 75 -2.61 10.25 -2.19
N SER A 76 -3.30 9.37 -2.91
CA SER A 76 -3.63 8.03 -2.40
C SER A 76 -3.51 6.99 -3.50
N LEU A 77 -2.70 5.95 -3.25
CA LEU A 77 -2.45 4.85 -4.17
C LEU A 77 -2.86 3.51 -3.55
N LYS A 78 -3.19 2.55 -4.43
CA LYS A 78 -3.42 1.16 -4.04
C LYS A 78 -2.09 0.42 -3.91
N VAL A 79 -1.99 -0.40 -2.86
CA VAL A 79 -0.90 -1.33 -2.60
C VAL A 79 -1.50 -2.73 -2.42
N PRO A 80 -1.01 -3.77 -3.12
CA PRO A 80 0.10 -3.71 -4.07
C PRO A 80 -0.26 -2.91 -5.34
N GLY A 81 0.76 -2.38 -6.01
CA GLY A 81 0.64 -1.53 -7.19
C GLY A 81 1.87 -0.64 -7.37
N ASN A 82 2.19 -0.35 -8.64
CA ASN A 82 3.27 0.57 -8.97
C ASN A 82 2.70 1.97 -9.21
N TRP A 83 3.41 3.02 -8.78
CA TRP A 83 2.99 4.39 -9.09
C TRP A 83 3.07 4.68 -10.59
N ASP A 84 3.99 4.04 -11.32
CA ASP A 84 4.22 4.28 -12.74
C ASP A 84 3.09 3.77 -13.66
N THR A 85 2.16 2.98 -13.14
CA THR A 85 0.94 2.59 -13.85
C THR A 85 -0.20 3.60 -13.67
N GLN A 86 0.01 4.66 -12.89
CA GLN A 86 -0.91 5.80 -12.79
C GLN A 86 -0.44 6.88 -13.75
N ASN A 87 -1.33 7.39 -14.60
CA ASN A 87 -0.98 8.37 -15.63
C ASN A 87 -0.33 9.64 -15.04
N GLU A 88 -0.72 10.03 -13.83
CA GLU A 88 -0.21 11.19 -13.12
C GLU A 88 1.27 11.05 -12.74
N TYR A 89 1.77 9.82 -12.57
CA TYR A 89 3.15 9.54 -12.12
C TYR A 89 3.94 8.64 -13.09
N SER A 90 3.42 8.33 -14.27
CA SER A 90 4.08 7.43 -15.25
C SER A 90 5.47 7.94 -15.66
N GLU A 91 5.60 9.26 -15.81
CA GLU A 91 6.84 9.94 -16.17
C GLU A 91 7.69 10.33 -14.95
N TYR A 92 7.17 10.15 -13.72
CA TYR A 92 7.92 10.51 -12.53
C TYR A 92 9.15 9.60 -12.36
N LYS A 93 10.29 10.24 -12.07
CA LYS A 93 11.57 9.62 -11.72
C LYS A 93 12.08 10.36 -10.48
N GLY A 94 12.13 9.66 -9.37
CA GLY A 94 12.67 10.17 -8.11
C GLY A 94 12.26 9.31 -6.93
N THR A 95 12.55 9.81 -5.74
CA THR A 95 12.13 9.23 -4.46
C THR A 95 10.63 9.41 -4.27
N ALA A 96 9.93 8.37 -3.81
CA ALA A 96 8.53 8.47 -3.41
C ALA A 96 8.33 7.99 -1.97
N TRP A 97 7.29 8.50 -1.33
CA TRP A 97 6.90 8.16 0.02
C TRP A 97 5.50 7.56 0.05
N TYR A 98 5.38 6.45 0.77
CA TYR A 98 4.10 5.84 1.11
C TYR A 98 3.87 5.92 2.62
N GLN A 99 2.61 6.09 3.02
CA GLN A 99 2.21 6.08 4.42
C GLN A 99 0.94 5.27 4.65
N ARG A 100 0.95 4.41 5.67
CA ARG A 100 -0.24 3.70 6.16
C ARG A 100 -0.34 3.69 7.68
N THR A 101 -1.56 3.82 8.20
CA THR A 101 -1.85 3.56 9.60
C THR A 101 -2.44 2.16 9.76
N PHE A 102 -2.13 1.51 10.87
CA PHE A 102 -2.63 0.16 11.17
C PHE A 102 -2.77 -0.04 12.67
N ALA A 103 -3.69 -0.92 13.09
CA ALA A 103 -3.85 -1.30 14.49
C ALA A 103 -3.32 -2.72 14.69
N ILE A 104 -2.72 -2.98 15.85
CA ILE A 104 -2.36 -4.33 16.26
C ILE A 104 -3.58 -4.99 16.90
N PRO A 105 -4.09 -6.11 16.36
CA PRO A 105 -5.15 -6.88 16.97
C PRO A 105 -4.83 -7.25 18.43
N ALA A 106 -5.86 -7.29 19.28
CA ALA A 106 -5.70 -7.55 20.71
C ALA A 106 -5.02 -8.89 21.00
N ASP A 107 -5.26 -9.90 20.16
CA ASP A 107 -4.68 -11.24 20.24
C ASP A 107 -3.19 -11.31 19.83
N MET A 108 -2.66 -10.27 19.19
CA MET A 108 -1.24 -10.14 18.84
C MET A 108 -0.43 -9.29 19.82
N GLN A 109 -1.09 -8.66 20.81
CA GLN A 109 -0.40 -7.76 21.74
C GLN A 109 0.61 -8.52 22.61
N GLY A 110 1.83 -7.98 22.72
CA GLY A 110 2.92 -8.57 23.50
C GLY A 110 3.62 -9.76 22.84
N ALA A 111 3.13 -10.24 21.69
CA ALA A 111 3.84 -11.22 20.88
C ALA A 111 4.94 -10.54 20.03
N PRO A 112 6.00 -11.26 19.64
CA PRO A 112 6.90 -10.78 18.59
C PRO A 112 6.12 -10.56 17.28
N VAL A 113 6.17 -9.35 16.75
CA VAL A 113 5.52 -8.97 15.48
C VAL A 113 6.58 -8.71 14.42
N ARG A 114 6.31 -9.18 13.21
CA ARG A 114 7.15 -8.98 12.03
C ARG A 114 6.35 -8.29 10.94
N LEU A 115 6.98 -7.33 10.28
CA LEU A 115 6.48 -6.71 9.07
C LEU A 115 7.01 -7.48 7.86
N ASN A 116 6.12 -8.00 7.03
CA ASN A 116 6.47 -8.73 5.81
C ASN A 116 6.08 -7.89 4.59
N PHE A 117 7.05 -7.61 3.72
CA PHE A 117 6.81 -7.04 2.41
C PHE A 117 6.98 -8.13 1.35
N GLY A 118 5.92 -8.45 0.62
CA GLY A 118 5.93 -9.49 -0.42
C GLY A 118 6.86 -9.17 -1.58
N ALA A 119 6.93 -7.90 -1.99
CA ALA A 119 7.97 -7.36 -2.83
C ALA A 119 7.99 -5.84 -2.68
N VAL A 120 9.16 -5.25 -2.48
CA VAL A 120 9.40 -3.84 -2.81
C VAL A 120 10.62 -3.85 -3.70
N SER A 121 10.46 -3.40 -4.94
CA SER A 121 11.59 -3.27 -5.85
C SER A 121 12.48 -2.12 -5.38
N TYR A 122 13.79 -2.24 -5.58
CA TYR A 122 14.80 -1.24 -5.21
C TYR A 122 14.89 -0.92 -3.71
N VAL A 123 15.73 0.08 -3.40
CA VAL A 123 16.31 0.33 -2.08
C VAL A 123 15.32 0.94 -1.11
N SER A 124 14.49 0.16 -0.43
CA SER A 124 13.52 0.74 0.49
C SER A 124 14.10 1.05 1.86
N SER A 125 13.76 2.23 2.39
CA SER A 125 13.88 2.52 3.82
C SER A 125 12.48 2.48 4.46
N VAL A 126 12.39 1.92 5.67
CA VAL A 126 11.11 1.75 6.38
C VAL A 126 11.18 2.37 7.76
N TRP A 127 10.15 3.15 8.11
CA TRP A 127 9.95 3.76 9.42
C TRP A 127 8.63 3.33 10.02
N VAL A 128 8.65 3.03 11.33
CA VAL A 128 7.45 2.78 12.13
C VAL A 128 7.44 3.78 13.28
N ASN A 129 6.34 4.53 13.42
CA ASN A 129 6.17 5.54 14.46
C ASN A 129 7.37 6.52 14.57
N GLY A 130 7.95 6.89 13.42
CA GLY A 130 9.11 7.79 13.32
C GLY A 130 10.47 7.12 13.51
N VAL A 131 10.53 5.83 13.86
CA VAL A 131 11.78 5.10 14.06
C VAL A 131 12.12 4.30 12.80
N LYS A 132 13.33 4.48 12.27
CA LYS A 132 13.82 3.74 11.11
C LYS A 132 14.12 2.29 11.51
N ILE A 133 13.42 1.33 10.89
CA ILE A 133 13.57 -0.12 11.17
C ILE A 133 14.28 -0.88 10.05
N VAL A 134 14.27 -0.34 8.83
CA VAL A 134 15.01 -0.89 7.68
C VAL A 134 15.79 0.23 7.04
N SER A 135 17.11 0.04 6.92
CA SER A 135 17.99 0.89 6.13
C SER A 135 18.35 0.20 4.83
N ASP A 136 18.06 0.87 3.72
CA ASP A 136 18.67 0.58 2.42
C ASP A 136 18.60 -0.88 1.98
N HIS A 137 17.42 -1.51 2.09
CA HIS A 137 17.24 -2.88 1.61
C HIS A 137 17.44 -2.95 0.09
N LYS A 138 18.60 -3.43 -0.36
CA LYS A 138 18.92 -3.58 -1.78
C LYS A 138 18.36 -4.91 -2.30
N GLY A 139 17.12 -4.90 -2.81
CA GLY A 139 16.49 -6.05 -3.46
C GLY A 139 15.87 -5.67 -4.80
N SER A 140 15.93 -6.57 -5.79
CA SER A 140 15.26 -6.33 -7.08
C SER A 140 13.77 -6.64 -7.01
N TYR A 141 13.42 -7.85 -6.54
CA TYR A 141 12.04 -8.36 -6.41
C TYR A 141 11.90 -9.32 -5.21
N GLY A 142 12.81 -9.25 -4.24
CA GLY A 142 12.81 -10.16 -3.10
C GLY A 142 11.87 -9.69 -2.00
N ALA A 143 11.05 -10.59 -1.48
CA ALA A 143 10.37 -10.36 -0.21
C ALA A 143 11.42 -10.09 0.87
N PHE A 144 11.13 -9.15 1.76
CA PHE A 144 11.95 -8.94 2.95
C PHE A 144 11.06 -8.79 4.15
N GLU A 145 11.63 -9.12 5.30
CA GLU A 145 10.94 -9.02 6.56
C GLU A 145 11.77 -8.17 7.53
N ALA A 146 11.07 -7.40 8.36
CA ALA A 146 11.67 -6.61 9.41
C ALA A 146 10.96 -6.92 10.72
N ASP A 147 11.73 -7.33 11.72
CA ASP A 147 11.20 -7.49 13.07
C ASP A 147 10.83 -6.11 13.63
N LEU A 148 9.61 -5.98 14.14
CA LEU A 148 9.16 -4.75 14.80
C LEU A 148 9.64 -4.79 16.25
N ILE A 149 10.96 -4.66 16.41
CA ILE A 149 11.62 -4.65 17.72
C ILE A 149 11.39 -3.33 18.46
N HIS A 150 11.59 -3.35 19.78
CA HIS A 150 11.55 -2.17 20.64
C HIS A 150 12.39 -1.01 20.10
N LYS A 151 11.99 0.22 20.43
CA LYS A 151 12.78 1.42 20.15
C LYS A 151 14.17 1.30 20.80
N PRO A 152 15.18 2.10 20.36
CA PRO A 152 16.52 2.08 20.97
C PRO A 152 16.53 2.35 22.49
N ASP A 153 15.50 3.00 23.01
CA ASP A 153 15.31 3.28 24.44
C ASP A 153 14.61 2.16 25.22
N GLY A 154 14.30 1.03 24.57
CA GLY A 154 13.63 -0.13 25.16
C GLY A 154 12.10 -0.03 25.23
N THR A 155 11.50 1.10 24.83
CA THR A 155 10.03 1.23 24.79
C THR A 155 9.41 0.48 23.61
N PRO A 156 8.13 0.05 23.70
CA PRO A 156 7.44 -0.57 22.57
C PRO A 156 7.44 0.35 21.35
N LEU A 157 7.82 -0.22 20.20
CA LEU A 157 7.77 0.48 18.92
C LEU A 157 6.33 0.68 18.44
N LEU A 158 5.47 -0.30 18.73
CA LEU A 158 4.05 -0.31 18.39
C LEU A 158 3.26 0.36 19.50
N ASP A 159 2.30 1.19 19.11
CA ASP A 159 1.36 1.77 20.05
C ASP A 159 0.38 0.68 20.52
N SER A 160 0.30 0.48 21.83
CA SER A 160 -0.60 -0.49 22.47
C SER A 160 -2.05 0.02 22.53
N ALA A 161 -2.28 1.30 22.30
CA ALA A 161 -3.57 1.98 22.49
C ALA A 161 -4.17 2.58 21.21
N GLY A 162 -3.44 2.53 20.08
CA GLY A 162 -3.76 3.37 18.94
C GLY A 162 -3.02 2.96 17.68
N GLN A 163 -3.39 3.60 16.57
CA GLN A 163 -2.87 3.26 15.26
C GLN A 163 -1.35 3.49 15.20
N SER A 164 -0.60 2.50 14.72
CA SER A 164 0.81 2.65 14.36
C SER A 164 0.93 3.18 12.93
N LEU A 165 1.94 4.02 12.71
CA LEU A 165 2.24 4.67 11.46
C LEU A 165 3.43 3.99 10.77
N LEU A 166 3.22 3.51 9.55
CA LEU A 166 4.25 2.97 8.67
C LEU A 166 4.54 3.99 7.56
N LYS A 167 5.81 4.32 7.35
CA LYS A 167 6.28 5.12 6.21
C LYS A 167 7.36 4.37 5.46
N LEU A 168 7.26 4.36 4.13
CA LEU A 168 8.15 3.66 3.21
C LEU A 168 8.72 4.70 2.23
N GLN A 169 10.04 4.84 2.22
CA GLN A 169 10.75 5.66 1.22
C GLN A 169 11.27 4.72 0.14
N CYS A 170 10.96 5.06 -1.09
CA CYS A 170 11.21 4.29 -2.29
C CYS A 170 12.03 5.15 -3.28
N PRO A 171 13.34 4.94 -3.43
CA PRO A 171 14.12 5.59 -4.48
C PRO A 171 13.68 5.07 -5.87
N GLU A 172 14.22 5.68 -6.93
CA GLU A 172 13.78 5.44 -8.30
C GLU A 172 13.53 3.95 -8.63
N HIS A 173 12.41 3.71 -9.34
CA HIS A 173 11.96 2.41 -9.86
C HIS A 173 11.41 1.39 -8.85
N CYS A 174 11.07 1.79 -7.61
CA CYS A 174 10.39 0.87 -6.70
C CYS A 174 9.01 0.40 -7.25
N ARG A 175 8.75 -0.89 -7.07
CA ARG A 175 7.50 -1.59 -7.39
C ARG A 175 7.04 -2.27 -6.12
N SER A 176 5.90 -1.88 -5.56
CA SER A 176 5.43 -2.27 -4.21
C SER A 176 4.11 -3.03 -4.24
#